data_AF-A0A7L3TFF3-F1
#
_entry.id   AF-A0A7L3TFF3-F1
#
_cell.length_a   1.000
_cell.length_b   1.000
_cell.length_c   1.000
_cell.angle_alpha   90.00
_cell.angle_beta   90.00
_cell.angle_gamma   90.00
#
_symmetry.space_group_name_H-M   'P 1'
#
loop_
_entity.id
_entity.type
_entity.pdbx_description
1 polymer ?
#
loop_
_entity_poly.entity_id
_entity_poly.type
_entity_poly.pdbx_seq_one_letter_code
_entity_poly.pdbx_strand_id
1 'polypeptide(L)'
;RQSVTKDTFRQYRILGKGGFGEVCACQVRATGKMYACKKLEKKRIKKRKGEAMALNEKQILEKVNSRFVVRVVLSGGPGSRGGPGPALMAGLGAQVSLAYAYETKDALCLVLTIMNGGDLKFHIYNMGNPGFEDERVIFYAAEICCGLQHLHQEGIVYR
;
A
#
# COMPACT_ATOMS: atom_id res chain seq x y z
N ARG A 1 23.79 -8.96 7.46
CA ARG A 1 22.47 -8.91 6.80
C ARG A 1 22.39 -10.09 5.84
N GLN A 2 21.48 -11.04 6.05
CA GLN A 2 21.27 -12.16 5.11
C GLN A 2 20.76 -11.58 3.77
N SER A 3 21.23 -12.11 2.64
CA SER A 3 20.77 -11.66 1.33
C SER A 3 19.31 -12.09 1.14
N VAL A 4 18.43 -11.12 0.91
CA VAL A 4 17.02 -11.37 0.63
C VAL A 4 16.89 -11.72 -0.85
N THR A 5 16.29 -12.87 -1.15
CA THR A 5 16.08 -13.34 -2.52
C THR A 5 14.62 -13.72 -2.73
N LYS A 6 14.27 -14.10 -3.97
CA LYS A 6 12.94 -14.61 -4.29
C LYS A 6 12.52 -15.79 -3.41
N ASP A 7 13.48 -16.60 -2.95
CA ASP A 7 13.23 -17.86 -2.22
C ASP A 7 12.85 -17.58 -0.76
N THR A 8 13.17 -16.39 -0.24
CA THR A 8 12.71 -15.90 1.07
C THR A 8 11.18 -15.81 1.15
N PHE A 9 10.50 -15.70 0.00
CA PHE A 9 9.06 -15.45 -0.07
C PHE A 9 8.30 -16.60 -0.73
N ARG A 10 7.07 -16.83 -0.25
CA ARG A 10 6.04 -17.60 -0.96
C ARG A 10 5.08 -16.62 -1.62
N GLN A 11 4.90 -16.71 -2.93
CA GLN A 11 3.98 -15.83 -3.68
C GLN A 11 2.57 -16.41 -3.71
N TYR A 12 1.58 -15.51 -3.72
CA TYR A 12 0.14 -15.79 -3.77
C TYR A 12 -0.51 -15.00 -4.91
N ARG A 13 -1.84 -14.86 -4.86
CA ARG A 13 -2.63 -14.17 -5.88
C ARG A 13 -2.17 -12.74 -6.15
N ILE A 14 -2.42 -12.30 -7.38
CA ILE A 14 -2.27 -10.90 -7.80
C ILE A 14 -3.32 -10.06 -7.06
N LEU A 15 -2.88 -8.93 -6.51
CA LEU A 15 -3.69 -7.92 -5.84
C LEU A 15 -4.01 -6.74 -6.77
N GLY A 16 -3.13 -6.46 -7.74
CA GLY A 16 -3.32 -5.36 -8.69
C GLY A 16 -2.28 -5.34 -9.79
N LYS A 17 -2.49 -4.49 -10.79
CA LYS A 17 -1.56 -4.26 -11.90
C LYS A 17 -1.09 -2.81 -11.88
N GLY A 18 0.20 -2.59 -12.14
CA GLY A 18 0.82 -1.27 -12.19
C GLY A 18 1.48 -0.97 -13.54
N GLY A 19 2.04 0.23 -13.66
CA GLY A 19 2.65 0.72 -14.90
C GLY A 19 3.76 -0.18 -15.46
N PHE A 20 4.55 -0.82 -14.59
CA PHE A 20 5.69 -1.66 -14.97
C PHE A 20 5.54 -3.14 -14.61
N GLY A 21 4.40 -3.58 -14.08
CA GLY A 21 4.22 -4.96 -13.67
C GLY A 21 2.97 -5.17 -12.85
N GLU A 22 3.07 -6.03 -11.84
CA GLU A 22 1.97 -6.47 -10.99
C GLU A 22 2.33 -6.34 -9.51
N VAL A 23 1.30 -6.31 -8.68
CA VAL A 23 1.40 -6.43 -7.23
C VAL A 23 0.78 -7.77 -6.85
N CYS A 24 1.53 -8.63 -6.17
CA CYS A 24 1.01 -9.90 -5.65
C CYS A 24 1.12 -9.96 -4.13
N ALA A 25 0.25 -10.74 -3.48
CA ALA A 25 0.46 -11.07 -2.08
C ALA A 25 1.67 -12.01 -1.96
N CYS A 26 2.45 -11.85 -0.89
CA CYS A 26 3.57 -12.72 -0.58
C CYS A 26 3.70 -12.92 0.94
N GLN A 27 4.27 -14.05 1.34
CA GLN A 27 4.52 -14.39 2.74
C GLN A 27 6.01 -14.64 2.94
N VAL A 28 6.59 -14.08 3.99
CA VAL A 28 7.96 -14.44 4.42
C VAL A 28 7.94 -15.86 4.96
N ARG A 29 8.69 -16.77 4.36
CA ARG A 29 8.65 -18.20 4.73
C ARG A 29 9.03 -18.46 6.18
N ALA A 30 10.03 -17.74 6.69
CA ALA A 30 10.55 -17.94 8.03
C ALA A 30 9.59 -17.45 9.14
N THR A 31 8.81 -16.40 8.88
CA THR A 31 8.00 -15.74 9.92
C THR A 31 6.49 -15.89 9.71
N GLY A 32 6.05 -16.34 8.53
CA GLY A 32 4.63 -16.38 8.16
C GLY A 32 3.99 -15.01 7.92
N LYS A 33 4.75 -13.90 8.03
CA LYS A 33 4.20 -12.55 7.89
C LYS A 33 3.86 -12.22 6.43
N MET A 34 2.68 -11.63 6.23
CA MET A 34 2.12 -11.28 4.93
C MET A 34 2.54 -9.87 4.49
N TYR A 35 2.79 -9.72 3.18
CA TYR A 35 3.22 -8.50 2.52
C TYR A 35 2.66 -8.42 1.09
N ALA A 36 2.71 -7.22 0.49
CA ALA A 36 2.48 -7.01 -0.93
C ALA A 36 3.84 -6.89 -1.65
N CYS A 37 4.06 -7.66 -2.71
CA CYS A 37 5.26 -7.58 -3.54
C CYS A 37 4.90 -6.90 -4.85
N LYS A 38 5.36 -5.64 -5.01
CA LYS A 38 5.30 -4.92 -6.29
C LYS A 38 6.48 -5.36 -7.15
N LYS A 39 6.18 -6.06 -8.25
CA LYS A 39 7.18 -6.50 -9.24
C LYS A 39 7.22 -5.48 -10.38
N LEU A 40 8.39 -4.96 -10.67
CA LEU A 40 8.66 -4.05 -11.78
C LEU A 40 9.49 -4.80 -12.82
N GLU A 41 8.89 -5.15 -13.96
CA GLU A 41 9.56 -5.92 -15.02
C GLU A 41 10.64 -5.07 -15.70
N LYS A 42 11.90 -5.51 -15.66
CA LYS A 42 13.04 -4.76 -16.20
C LYS A 42 12.89 -4.45 -17.68
N LYS A 43 12.33 -5.39 -18.45
CA LYS A 43 12.04 -5.20 -19.88
C LYS A 43 11.08 -4.04 -20.11
N ARG A 44 10.03 -3.92 -19.29
CA ARG A 44 9.03 -2.84 -19.39
C ARG A 44 9.59 -1.50 -18.91
N ILE A 45 10.40 -1.51 -17.86
CA ILE A 45 11.12 -0.31 -17.38
C ILE A 45 11.99 0.25 -18.50
N LYS A 46 12.87 -0.58 -19.08
CA LYS A 46 13.76 -0.18 -20.17
C LYS A 46 12.99 0.31 -21.41
N LYS A 47 11.94 -0.42 -21.81
CA LYS A 47 11.11 -0.04 -22.97
C LYS A 47 10.47 1.33 -22.82
N ARG A 48 10.11 1.72 -21.60
CA ARG A 48 9.43 2.98 -21.29
C ARG A 48 10.37 4.05 -20.73
N LYS A 49 11.68 3.81 -20.72
CA LYS A 49 12.68 4.70 -20.09
C LYS A 49 12.30 5.10 -18.65
N GLY A 50 11.81 4.12 -17.89
CA GLY A 50 11.22 4.31 -16.57
C GLY A 50 12.18 4.11 -15.39
N GLU A 51 13.48 4.05 -15.63
CA GLU A 51 14.51 3.76 -14.62
C GLU A 51 14.47 4.79 -13.47
N ALA A 52 14.39 6.08 -13.82
CA ALA A 52 14.29 7.16 -12.84
C ALA A 52 13.02 7.05 -11.99
N MET A 53 11.88 6.67 -12.59
CA MET A 53 10.63 6.48 -11.86
C MET A 53 10.72 5.31 -10.87
N ALA A 54 11.28 4.17 -11.30
CA ALA A 54 11.45 3.00 -10.43
C ALA A 54 12.40 3.28 -9.27
N LEU A 55 13.50 3.99 -9.52
CA LEU A 55 14.46 4.37 -8.49
C LEU A 55 13.87 5.39 -7.51
N ASN A 56 13.18 6.41 -8.02
CA ASN A 56 12.53 7.43 -7.21
C ASN A 56 11.48 6.81 -6.28
N GLU A 57 10.66 5.89 -6.80
CA GLU A 57 9.69 5.15 -5.98
C GLU A 57 10.38 4.40 -4.84
N LYS A 58 11.46 3.66 -5.12
CA LYS A 58 12.24 2.96 -4.09
C LYS A 58 12.79 3.94 -3.04
N GLN A 59 13.42 5.03 -3.46
CA GLN A 59 14.04 6.01 -2.56
C GLN A 59 13.02 6.70 -1.66
N ILE A 60 11.85 7.05 -2.21
CA ILE A 60 10.75 7.61 -1.42
C ILE A 60 10.29 6.57 -0.39
N LEU A 61 10.08 5.32 -0.79
CA LEU A 61 9.62 4.27 0.13
C LEU A 61 10.67 3.86 1.18
N GLU A 62 11.96 4.09 0.94
CA GLU A 62 13.03 3.92 1.93
C GLU A 62 13.09 5.08 2.94
N LYS A 63 12.76 6.30 2.52
CA LYS A 63 12.77 7.50 3.37
C LYS A 63 11.49 7.66 4.18
N VAL A 64 10.35 7.37 3.55
CA VAL A 64 9.03 7.59 4.14
C VAL A 64 8.67 6.42 5.04
N ASN A 65 8.86 6.62 6.34
CA ASN A 65 8.40 5.70 7.37
C ASN A 65 7.14 6.25 8.06
N SER A 66 6.08 6.50 7.27
CA SER A 66 4.86 7.17 7.76
C SER A 66 3.78 6.19 8.19
N ARG A 67 3.17 6.45 9.36
CA ARG A 67 2.02 5.69 9.88
C ARG A 67 0.69 6.00 9.19
N PHE A 68 0.68 6.87 8.18
CA PHE A 68 -0.55 7.52 7.69
C PHE A 68 -0.92 7.19 6.23
N VAL A 69 -0.69 5.96 5.76
CA VAL A 69 -1.16 5.56 4.43
C VAL A 69 -2.41 4.70 4.55
N VAL A 70 -3.51 5.28 4.07
CA VAL A 70 -4.92 4.92 4.26
C VAL A 70 -5.19 3.42 4.37
N ARG A 71 -5.78 3.02 5.51
CA ARG A 71 -6.42 1.72 5.66
C ARG A 71 -7.93 1.89 5.42
N VAL A 72 -8.46 1.30 4.37
CA VAL A 72 -9.92 1.08 4.31
C VAL A 72 -10.26 0.01 5.34
N VAL A 73 -10.72 0.44 6.51
CA VAL A 73 -11.24 -0.46 7.54
C VAL A 73 -12.66 -0.81 7.15
N LEU A 74 -12.87 -2.08 6.77
CA LEU A 74 -14.20 -2.68 6.69
C LEU A 74 -14.74 -2.86 8.11
N SER A 75 -15.18 -1.78 8.77
CA SER A 75 -16.03 -1.93 9.96
C SER A 75 -17.45 -2.16 9.47
N GLY A 76 -18.00 -3.33 9.80
CA GLY A 76 -19.29 -3.79 9.33
C GLY A 76 -20.47 -2.92 9.78
N GLY A 77 -21.44 -2.82 8.88
CA GLY A 77 -22.90 -2.75 9.08
C GLY A 77 -23.49 -1.75 10.09
N PRO A 78 -24.35 -0.81 9.67
CA PRO A 78 -25.24 -0.13 10.60
C PRO A 78 -26.34 -1.11 11.05
N GLY A 79 -26.13 -1.73 12.21
CA GLY A 79 -27.09 -2.61 12.87
C GLY A 79 -27.07 -2.54 14.39
N SER A 80 -26.37 -1.57 15.01
CA SER A 80 -26.37 -1.46 16.48
C SER A 80 -26.18 0.01 16.91
N ARG A 81 -27.29 0.64 17.32
CA ARG A 81 -27.30 1.91 18.03
C ARG A 81 -26.51 1.72 19.33
N GLY A 82 -25.40 2.45 19.51
CA GLY A 82 -24.69 2.56 20.80
C GLY A 82 -23.22 2.17 20.83
N GLY A 83 -22.54 1.97 19.69
CA GLY A 83 -21.07 1.79 19.67
C GLY A 83 -20.31 3.10 19.87
N PRO A 84 -19.08 3.07 20.42
CA PRO A 84 -18.29 4.28 20.66
C PRO A 84 -18.05 5.00 19.32
N GLY A 85 -18.24 6.32 19.33
CA GLY A 85 -18.10 7.16 18.14
C GLY A 85 -16.69 7.09 17.51
N PRO A 86 -16.53 7.60 16.27
CA PRO A 86 -15.31 7.48 15.45
C PRO A 86 -14.01 8.00 16.09
N ALA A 87 -14.08 8.67 17.25
CA ALA A 87 -12.92 9.10 18.03
C ALA A 87 -12.04 7.93 18.53
N LEU A 88 -12.56 6.71 18.67
CA LEU A 88 -11.78 5.55 19.14
C LEU A 88 -11.10 4.73 18.02
N MET A 89 -11.28 5.11 16.75
CA MET A 89 -10.72 4.37 15.59
C MET A 89 -9.39 4.94 15.05
N ALA A 90 -8.87 6.03 15.64
CA ALA A 90 -7.60 6.66 15.23
C ALA A 90 -6.33 5.88 15.65
N GLY A 91 -6.46 4.64 16.13
CA GLY A 91 -5.35 3.88 16.74
C GLY A 91 -4.61 2.89 15.83
N LEU A 92 -5.05 2.65 14.60
CA LEU A 92 -4.44 1.63 13.73
C LEU A 92 -4.13 2.19 12.34
N GLY A 93 -3.32 3.26 12.30
CA GLY A 93 -2.74 3.75 11.05
C GLY A 93 -2.00 2.61 10.33
N ALA A 94 -2.41 2.30 9.09
CA ALA A 94 -1.65 1.38 8.27
C ALA A 94 -0.37 2.09 7.81
N GLN A 95 0.75 1.62 8.35
CA GLN A 95 2.06 2.06 7.91
C GLN A 95 2.39 1.37 6.59
N VAL A 96 2.38 2.11 5.48
CA VAL A 96 3.00 1.63 4.24
C VAL A 96 4.50 1.84 4.37
N SER A 97 5.22 0.74 4.52
CA SER A 97 6.68 0.73 4.66
C SER A 97 7.28 -0.27 3.69
N LEU A 98 8.45 0.07 3.14
CA LEU A 98 9.29 -0.88 2.42
C LEU A 98 10.01 -1.78 3.43
N ALA A 99 9.58 -3.04 3.50
CA ALA A 99 10.20 -4.03 4.36
C ALA A 99 11.45 -4.64 3.72
N TYR A 100 11.38 -4.92 2.42
CA TYR A 100 12.48 -5.51 1.66
C TYR A 100 12.51 -4.99 0.22
N ALA A 101 13.70 -4.88 -0.34
CA ALA A 101 13.92 -4.72 -1.77
C ALA A 101 14.90 -5.78 -2.25
N TYR A 102 14.56 -6.45 -3.34
CA TYR A 102 15.44 -7.44 -3.95
C TYR A 102 15.24 -7.49 -5.47
N GLU A 103 16.20 -8.11 -6.15
CA GLU A 103 16.20 -8.23 -7.59
C GLU A 103 16.08 -9.70 -8.00
N THR A 104 15.39 -9.94 -9.11
CA THR A 104 15.34 -11.23 -9.81
C THR A 104 15.94 -11.09 -11.19
N LYS A 105 16.02 -12.17 -11.97
CA LYS A 105 16.49 -12.10 -13.36
C LYS A 105 15.69 -11.07 -14.19
N ASP A 106 14.37 -11.07 -14.05
CA ASP A 106 13.47 -10.32 -14.94
C ASP A 106 12.79 -9.10 -14.29
N ALA A 107 12.81 -8.97 -12.97
CA ALA A 107 12.11 -7.91 -12.25
C ALA A 107 12.86 -7.35 -11.03
N LEU A 108 12.61 -6.09 -10.72
CA LEU A 108 12.90 -5.47 -9.42
C LEU A 108 11.68 -5.67 -8.50
N CYS A 109 11.88 -6.06 -7.26
CA CYS A 109 10.81 -6.38 -6.32
C CYS A 109 10.87 -5.47 -5.09
N LEU A 110 9.75 -4.79 -4.81
CA LEU A 110 9.53 -3.98 -3.61
C LEU A 110 8.50 -4.69 -2.72
N VAL A 111 8.91 -5.11 -1.53
CA VAL A 111 8.05 -5.81 -0.56
C VAL A 111 7.58 -4.81 0.47
N LEU A 112 6.27 -4.57 0.47
CA LEU A 112 5.58 -3.50 1.16
C LEU A 112 4.56 -4.08 2.15
N THR A 113 4.25 -3.36 3.22
CA THR A 113 3.10 -3.69 4.09
C THR A 113 1.85 -3.93 3.23
N ILE A 114 1.17 -5.06 3.44
CA ILE A 114 -0.05 -5.38 2.71
C ILE A 114 -1.24 -4.61 3.28
N MET A 115 -2.04 -3.99 2.41
CA MET A 115 -3.30 -3.34 2.78
C MET A 115 -4.47 -4.21 2.31
N ASN A 116 -5.05 -4.98 3.24
CA ASN A 116 -6.11 -5.96 2.94
C ASN A 116 -7.46 -5.33 2.58
N GLY A 117 -7.61 -4.01 2.72
CA GLY A 117 -8.86 -3.30 2.48
C GLY A 117 -9.20 -3.12 1.01
N GLY A 118 -8.27 -3.31 0.06
CA GLY A 118 -8.48 -2.90 -1.35
C GLY A 118 -8.35 -1.39 -1.53
N ASP A 119 -8.66 -0.89 -2.73
CA ASP A 119 -8.53 0.54 -3.06
C ASP A 119 -9.85 1.31 -2.88
N LEU A 120 -9.75 2.62 -2.63
CA LEU A 120 -10.92 3.49 -2.42
C LEU A 120 -11.85 3.52 -3.63
N LYS A 121 -11.35 3.36 -4.86
CA LYS A 121 -12.19 3.37 -6.06
C LYS A 121 -13.15 2.17 -6.05
N PHE A 122 -12.67 0.98 -5.71
CA PHE A 122 -13.55 -0.18 -5.54
C PHE A 122 -14.65 0.10 -4.51
N HIS A 123 -14.30 0.68 -3.36
CA HIS A 123 -15.29 0.98 -2.32
C HIS A 123 -16.30 2.06 -2.71
N ILE A 124 -15.87 3.07 -3.45
CA ILE A 124 -16.76 4.15 -3.91
C ILE A 124 -17.76 3.64 -4.94
N TYR A 125 -17.36 2.76 -5.86
CA TYR A 125 -18.20 2.43 -7.01
C TYR A 125 -18.85 1.04 -6.95
N ASN A 126 -18.30 0.11 -6.17
CA ASN A 126 -18.72 -1.30 -6.18
C ASN A 126 -19.33 -1.76 -4.86
N MET A 127 -19.32 -0.92 -3.81
CA MET A 127 -19.86 -1.29 -2.49
C MET A 127 -21.29 -0.75 -2.30
N GLY A 128 -22.26 -1.42 -2.92
CA GLY A 128 -23.67 -1.03 -2.80
C GLY A 128 -23.98 0.27 -3.56
N ASN A 129 -24.45 1.29 -2.85
CA ASN A 129 -24.73 2.59 -3.46
C ASN A 129 -23.42 3.37 -3.67
N PRO A 130 -23.23 4.02 -4.83
CA PRO A 130 -22.02 4.78 -5.09
C PRO A 130 -21.78 5.89 -4.06
N GLY A 131 -20.54 5.98 -3.58
CA GLY A 131 -20.09 7.00 -2.62
C GLY A 131 -19.88 6.48 -1.20
N PHE A 132 -19.66 7.41 -0.28
CA PHE A 132 -19.49 7.15 1.14
C PHE A 132 -20.38 8.07 1.95
N GLU A 133 -20.73 7.64 3.16
CA GLU A 133 -21.32 8.51 4.18
C GLU A 133 -20.32 9.60 4.58
N ASP A 134 -20.82 10.81 4.87
CA ASP A 134 -20.00 11.99 5.18
C ASP A 134 -18.94 11.70 6.26
N GLU A 135 -19.29 10.95 7.32
CA GLU A 135 -18.35 10.59 8.38
C GLU A 135 -17.14 9.78 7.86
N ARG A 136 -17.36 8.87 6.90
CA ARG A 136 -16.27 8.09 6.27
C ARG A 136 -15.45 8.96 5.32
N VAL A 137 -16.08 9.89 4.60
CA VAL A 137 -15.38 10.84 3.74
C VAL A 137 -14.44 11.71 4.58
N ILE A 138 -14.93 12.27 5.68
CA ILE A 138 -14.15 13.09 6.61
C ILE A 138 -12.98 12.29 7.16
N PHE A 139 -13.21 11.05 7.59
CA PHE A 139 -12.17 10.18 8.11
C PHE A 139 -11.06 9.91 7.07
N TYR A 140 -11.42 9.49 5.86
CA TYR A 140 -10.43 9.25 4.80
C TYR A 140 -9.73 10.52 4.34
N ALA A 141 -10.45 11.65 4.25
CA ALA A 141 -9.85 12.93 3.92
C ALA A 141 -8.81 13.34 4.97
N ALA A 142 -9.10 13.17 6.26
CA ALA A 142 -8.16 13.44 7.35
C ALA A 142 -6.90 12.57 7.24
N GLU A 143 -7.04 11.26 7.01
CA GLU A 143 -5.88 10.36 6.81
C GLU A 143 -5.04 10.76 5.58
N ILE A 144 -5.69 11.07 4.46
CA ILE A 144 -5.02 11.53 3.23
C ILE A 144 -4.29 12.85 3.50
N CYS A 145 -4.92 13.80 4.18
CA CYS A 145 -4.30 15.07 4.54
C CYS A 145 -3.05 14.86 5.42
N CYS A 146 -3.12 14.01 6.44
CA CYS A 146 -1.95 13.67 7.26
C CYS A 146 -0.84 13.00 6.44
N GLY A 147 -1.18 12.07 5.54
CA GLY A 147 -0.22 11.44 4.64
C GLY A 147 0.47 12.45 3.72
N LEU A 148 -0.29 13.36 3.10
CA LEU A 148 0.24 14.42 2.24
C LEU A 148 1.12 15.40 3.02
N GLN A 149 0.69 15.82 4.22
CA GLN A 149 1.48 16.68 5.08
C GLN A 149 2.85 16.07 5.38
N HIS A 150 2.89 14.77 5.69
CA HIS A 150 4.16 14.08 5.94
C HIS A 150 5.04 14.00 4.69
N LEU A 151 4.46 13.71 3.52
CA LEU A 151 5.22 13.75 2.26
C LEU A 151 5.79 15.15 1.99
N HIS A 152 5.00 16.20 2.23
CA HIS A 152 5.45 17.58 2.05
C HIS A 152 6.56 17.98 3.03
N GLN A 153 6.54 17.49 4.28
CA GLN A 153 7.63 17.69 5.25
C GLN A 153 8.96 17.09 4.77
N GLU A 154 8.92 16.00 4.02
CA GLU A 154 10.07 15.36 3.38
C GLU A 154 10.42 15.98 2.01
N GLY A 155 9.76 17.07 1.61
CA GLY A 155 9.95 17.73 0.32
C GLY A 155 9.44 16.92 -0.88
N ILE A 156 8.51 15.99 -0.66
CA ILE A 156 7.95 15.10 -1.68
C ILE A 156 6.54 15.56 -2.05
N VAL A 157 6.31 15.82 -3.34
CA VAL A 157 4.98 16.13 -3.89
C VAL A 157 4.40 14.87 -4.53
N TYR A 158 3.27 14.38 -4.00
CA TYR A 158 2.52 13.29 -4.61
C TYR A 158 1.70 13.80 -5.81
N ARG A 159 1.81 13.15 -6.96
CA ARG A 159 1.16 13.52 -8.24
C ARG A 159 0.57 12.31 -8.93
#